data_AF-A0A9E3KNM7-F1
#
_entry.id   AF-A0A9E3KNM7-F1
#
_cell.length_a   1.000
_cell.length_b   1.000
_cell.length_c   1.000
_cell.angle_alpha   90.00
_cell.angle_beta   90.00
_cell.angle_gamma   90.00
#
_symmetry.space_group_name_H-M   'P 1'
#
loop_
_entity.id
_entity.type
_entity.pdbx_description
1 polymer ?
#
loop_
_entity_poly.entity_id
_entity_poly.type
_entity_poly.pdbx_seq_one_letter_code
_entity_poly.pdbx_strand_id
1 'polypeptide(L)'
;MKKIMTNYINLKNLAKASVFSIAALWSCEDPEYITAVPNPQPSGFSANFLFVNVAPGSPSLDMHINNSKTGASADFGTGQSGYTTVTITSGGAGGFTANTNIRAKATSGTIGGVLGSNDVIYRAGNNNTNNFAAVNGARYSLFALDSISRPRPARTLNAQNFGDTTFFNPSSGGYISVVQKAALSPAQRAKLVPIGIVPLGASDPGGVRFYLVRDIYPTFAAGNTTQSGIRLVQASPRNTTDGLWVRLNPVSTGSIISLGANVPYILGFPAFSPTVGSRTVTGTGVNFTLQNTNIASVPNQYRVEVAKDAAFTNIIHTSEPVQFLVDKVYTVVIRGIEGGTGNRALGATVVQHN
;
A
#
# COMPACT_ATOMS: atom_id res chain seq x y z
N MET A 1 -74.61 -22.76 -26.89
CA MET A 1 -74.25 -23.07 -25.48
C MET A 1 -72.78 -23.47 -25.41
N LYS A 2 -71.94 -22.60 -24.86
CA LYS A 2 -70.48 -22.75 -24.82
C LYS A 2 -70.09 -23.37 -23.46
N LYS A 3 -69.57 -24.60 -23.49
CA LYS A 3 -69.22 -25.37 -22.27
C LYS A 3 -67.80 -24.97 -21.84
N ILE A 4 -67.67 -24.27 -20.72
CA ILE A 4 -66.39 -23.94 -20.08
C ILE A 4 -65.98 -25.15 -19.24
N MET A 5 -64.86 -25.79 -19.59
CA MET A 5 -64.21 -26.80 -18.75
C MET A 5 -63.17 -26.13 -17.86
N THR A 6 -63.40 -26.18 -16.54
CA THR A 6 -62.46 -25.75 -15.51
C THR A 6 -61.54 -26.92 -15.16
N ASN A 7 -60.26 -26.84 -15.52
CA ASN A 7 -59.23 -27.78 -15.06
C ASN A 7 -58.74 -27.33 -13.68
N TYR A 8 -59.03 -28.13 -12.65
CA TYR A 8 -58.41 -27.97 -11.33
C TYR A 8 -57.02 -28.60 -11.33
N ILE A 9 -55.98 -27.78 -11.22
CA ILE A 9 -54.62 -28.26 -10.93
C ILE A 9 -54.58 -28.70 -9.46
N ASN A 10 -54.27 -29.97 -9.26
CA ASN A 10 -54.20 -30.61 -7.94
C ASN A 10 -52.92 -30.19 -7.20
N LEU A 11 -53.03 -29.18 -6.32
CA LEU A 11 -51.93 -28.58 -5.54
C LEU A 11 -51.31 -29.51 -4.48
N LYS A 12 -51.73 -30.79 -4.36
CA LYS A 12 -51.27 -31.68 -3.28
C LYS A 12 -49.92 -32.36 -3.52
N ASN A 13 -49.30 -32.19 -4.70
CA ASN A 13 -48.01 -32.79 -5.03
C ASN A 13 -46.82 -31.81 -5.03
N LEU A 14 -47.00 -30.55 -4.62
CA LEU A 14 -45.92 -29.55 -4.58
C LEU A 14 -45.21 -29.43 -3.22
N ALA A 15 -45.39 -30.38 -2.31
CA ALA A 15 -44.93 -30.32 -0.92
C ALA A 15 -43.87 -31.37 -0.54
N LYS A 16 -43.17 -31.97 -1.51
CA LYS A 16 -42.11 -32.98 -1.28
C LYS A 16 -40.83 -32.75 -2.10
N ALA A 17 -40.44 -31.50 -2.32
CA ALA A 17 -39.19 -31.16 -2.99
C ALA A 17 -38.42 -30.02 -2.29
N SER A 18 -38.47 -29.96 -0.96
CA SER A 18 -37.88 -28.85 -0.20
C SER A 18 -37.33 -29.26 1.16
N VAL A 19 -36.60 -30.37 1.24
CA VAL A 19 -35.76 -30.69 2.41
C VAL A 19 -34.54 -31.49 1.96
N PHE A 20 -33.55 -30.82 1.33
CA PHE A 20 -32.14 -31.24 1.30
C PHE A 20 -31.32 -30.12 0.65
N SER A 21 -31.15 -29.01 1.36
CA SER A 21 -30.20 -27.95 0.99
C SER A 21 -29.54 -27.40 2.25
N ILE A 22 -29.18 -28.32 3.16
CA ILE A 22 -28.36 -28.01 4.33
C ILE A 22 -26.90 -28.21 3.92
N ALA A 23 -26.12 -27.14 4.14
CA ALA A 23 -24.66 -27.13 4.20
C ALA A 23 -23.88 -27.30 2.90
N ALA A 24 -24.15 -26.42 1.93
CA ALA A 24 -23.04 -25.83 1.17
C ALA A 24 -22.66 -24.51 1.86
N LEU A 25 -22.11 -24.62 3.08
CA LEU A 25 -21.23 -23.57 3.59
C LEU A 25 -20.00 -23.64 2.69
N TRP A 26 -20.06 -22.93 1.57
CA TRP A 26 -18.87 -22.47 0.91
C TRP A 26 -18.19 -21.58 1.95
N SER A 27 -17.28 -22.16 2.73
CA SER A 27 -16.14 -21.40 3.20
C SER A 27 -15.57 -20.79 1.92
N CYS A 28 -15.83 -19.51 1.73
CA CYS A 28 -15.07 -18.69 0.81
C CYS A 28 -13.69 -18.59 1.46
N GLU A 29 -12.95 -19.70 1.46
CA GLU A 29 -11.50 -19.67 1.54
C GLU A 29 -11.11 -18.76 0.39
N ASP A 30 -10.66 -17.55 0.74
CA ASP A 30 -9.97 -16.68 -0.20
C ASP A 30 -8.96 -17.60 -0.89
N PRO A 31 -9.05 -17.84 -2.22
CA PRO A 31 -8.28 -18.89 -2.85
C PRO A 31 -6.79 -18.71 -2.55
N GLU A 32 -6.28 -19.47 -1.57
CA GLU A 32 -4.85 -19.62 -1.32
C GLU A 32 -4.29 -20.49 -2.46
N TYR A 33 -4.27 -19.99 -3.68
CA TYR A 33 -3.74 -20.75 -4.81
C TYR A 33 -2.46 -20.11 -5.33
N ILE A 34 -1.39 -20.36 -4.57
CA ILE A 34 -0.44 -21.42 -4.94
C ILE A 34 -0.03 -22.10 -3.63
N THR A 35 -0.57 -23.28 -3.30
CA THR A 35 0.18 -24.20 -2.43
C THR A 35 1.49 -24.45 -3.14
N ALA A 36 2.61 -23.99 -2.58
CA ALA A 36 3.92 -24.27 -3.14
C ALA A 36 4.00 -25.78 -3.38
N VAL A 37 3.99 -26.21 -4.64
CA VAL A 37 4.39 -27.58 -4.97
C VAL A 37 5.82 -27.64 -4.44
N PRO A 38 6.13 -28.50 -3.45
CA PRO A 38 7.50 -28.65 -3.01
C PRO A 38 8.28 -29.07 -4.23
N ASN A 39 9.04 -28.16 -4.82
CA ASN A 39 10.12 -28.57 -5.68
C ASN A 39 11.13 -29.17 -4.70
N PRO A 40 11.35 -30.50 -4.71
CA PRO A 40 12.28 -31.14 -3.78
C PRO A 40 13.73 -30.69 -4.02
N GLN A 41 13.98 -29.98 -5.13
CA GLN A 41 15.22 -29.27 -5.36
C GLN A 41 15.09 -27.84 -4.81
N PRO A 42 15.96 -27.41 -3.87
CA PRO A 42 16.04 -26.01 -3.47
C PRO A 42 16.24 -25.18 -4.73
N SER A 43 15.28 -24.32 -5.07
CA SER A 43 15.48 -23.37 -6.15
C SER A 43 16.66 -22.47 -5.76
N GLY A 44 17.75 -22.50 -6.54
CA GLY A 44 18.89 -21.59 -6.36
C GLY A 44 18.58 -20.13 -6.68
N PHE A 45 17.30 -19.78 -6.85
CA PHE A 45 16.84 -18.45 -7.16
C PHE A 45 16.52 -17.69 -5.88
N SER A 46 16.94 -16.42 -5.84
CA SER A 46 16.64 -15.53 -4.73
C SER A 46 16.32 -14.13 -5.23
N ALA A 47 15.57 -13.37 -4.44
CA ALA A 47 15.36 -11.95 -4.62
C ALA A 47 15.53 -11.24 -3.28
N ASN A 48 15.79 -9.93 -3.33
CA ASN A 48 16.09 -9.12 -2.17
C ASN A 48 14.97 -8.11 -1.95
N PHE A 49 14.46 -8.01 -0.73
CA PHE A 49 13.36 -7.11 -0.38
C PHE A 49 13.73 -6.19 0.77
N LEU A 50 13.36 -4.93 0.65
CA LEU A 50 13.41 -3.92 1.70
C LEU A 50 12.01 -3.43 1.99
N PHE A 51 11.61 -3.43 3.26
CA PHE A 51 10.31 -2.92 3.68
C PHE A 51 10.38 -1.52 4.27
N VAL A 52 9.41 -0.68 3.93
CA VAL A 52 9.24 0.67 4.47
C VAL A 52 7.79 0.87 4.87
N ASN A 53 7.55 1.18 6.14
CA ASN A 53 6.22 1.51 6.63
C ASN A 53 6.02 3.03 6.65
N VAL A 54 5.25 3.56 5.70
CA VAL A 54 4.87 4.98 5.63
C VAL A 54 3.36 5.17 5.66
N ALA A 55 2.62 4.16 6.13
CA ALA A 55 1.18 4.17 6.30
C ALA A 55 0.81 4.94 7.59
N PRO A 56 0.25 6.17 7.52
CA PRO A 56 0.04 7.02 8.70
C PRO A 56 -0.89 6.45 9.79
N GLY A 57 -0.39 6.14 10.99
CA GLY A 57 -1.25 5.54 12.03
C GLY A 57 -1.47 4.03 11.86
N SER A 58 -0.77 3.40 10.93
CA SER A 58 -0.57 1.95 11.03
C SER A 58 0.28 1.61 12.27
N PRO A 59 0.00 0.49 12.96
CA PRO A 59 0.94 -0.07 13.94
C PRO A 59 2.24 -0.52 13.27
N SER A 60 3.20 -0.98 14.06
CA SER A 60 4.40 -1.62 13.52
C SER A 60 4.02 -2.82 12.65
N LEU A 61 4.62 -2.91 11.47
CA LEU A 61 4.28 -3.87 10.42
C LEU A 61 5.40 -4.89 10.19
N ASP A 62 5.03 -6.16 10.12
CA ASP A 62 5.89 -7.27 9.72
C ASP A 62 5.70 -7.57 8.24
N MET A 63 6.78 -7.51 7.46
CA MET A 63 6.77 -8.00 6.08
C MET A 63 6.90 -9.52 6.08
N HIS A 64 6.06 -10.19 5.30
CA HIS A 64 6.20 -11.60 5.01
C HIS A 64 6.30 -11.82 3.50
N ILE A 65 7.25 -12.67 3.11
CA ILE A 65 7.41 -13.14 1.74
C ILE A 65 7.32 -14.65 1.74
N ASN A 66 6.46 -15.20 0.87
CA ASN A 66 6.18 -16.63 0.81
C ASN A 66 5.84 -17.20 2.19
N ASN A 67 5.00 -16.48 2.94
CA ASN A 67 4.53 -16.77 4.30
C ASN A 67 5.59 -16.67 5.41
N SER A 68 6.87 -16.53 5.09
CA SER A 68 7.93 -16.31 6.07
C SER A 68 8.06 -14.83 6.41
N LYS A 69 8.20 -14.48 7.69
CA LYS A 69 8.59 -13.13 8.10
C LYS A 69 9.97 -12.80 7.53
N THR A 70 10.13 -11.60 7.01
CA THR A 70 11.38 -11.12 6.40
C THR A 70 11.82 -9.83 7.06
N GLY A 71 13.04 -9.84 7.62
CA GLY A 71 13.64 -8.69 8.30
C GLY A 71 12.93 -8.31 9.61
N ALA A 72 13.29 -7.13 10.12
CA ALA A 72 12.69 -6.54 11.31
C ALA A 72 11.31 -5.93 11.00
N SER A 73 10.49 -5.79 12.04
CA SER A 73 9.25 -5.01 12.01
C SER A 73 9.57 -3.54 11.68
N ALA A 74 8.68 -2.87 10.94
CA ALA A 74 8.82 -1.46 10.59
C ALA A 74 7.71 -0.63 11.26
N ASP A 75 8.11 0.24 12.18
CA ASP A 75 7.25 1.26 12.79
C ASP A 75 6.84 2.32 11.76
N PHE A 76 5.76 3.04 12.03
CA PHE A 76 5.34 4.12 11.15
C PHE A 76 6.46 5.15 10.92
N GLY A 77 6.71 5.46 9.65
CA GLY A 77 7.73 6.41 9.22
C GLY A 77 9.13 5.83 9.22
N THR A 78 9.29 4.51 9.39
CA THR A 78 10.59 3.82 9.40
C THR A 78 10.67 2.78 8.27
N GLY A 79 11.89 2.42 7.91
CA GLY A 79 12.17 1.28 7.03
C GLY A 79 13.17 0.33 7.67
N GLN A 80 13.25 -0.88 7.13
CA GLN A 80 14.29 -1.83 7.49
C GLN A 80 15.68 -1.23 7.18
N SER A 81 16.72 -1.70 7.88
CA SER A 81 18.08 -1.20 7.73
C SER A 81 18.83 -1.76 6.51
N GLY A 82 18.22 -2.69 5.77
CA GLY A 82 18.84 -3.35 4.63
C GLY A 82 17.93 -4.41 4.03
N TYR A 83 18.36 -4.95 2.89
CA TYR A 83 17.57 -5.96 2.17
C TYR A 83 17.64 -7.31 2.86
N THR A 84 16.49 -7.99 2.89
CA THR A 84 16.41 -9.40 3.24
C THR A 84 16.39 -10.23 1.96
N THR A 85 17.31 -11.19 1.86
CA THR A 85 17.32 -12.18 0.78
C THR A 85 16.24 -13.24 1.03
N VAL A 86 15.44 -13.52 0.01
CA VAL A 86 14.35 -14.49 0.07
C VAL A 86 14.45 -15.45 -1.11
N THR A 87 14.29 -16.74 -0.83
CA THR A 87 14.20 -17.78 -1.86
C THR A 87 12.89 -17.65 -2.64
N ILE A 88 12.98 -17.71 -3.97
CA ILE A 88 11.83 -17.64 -4.88
C ILE A 88 11.75 -18.91 -5.72
N THR A 89 10.53 -19.35 -6.06
CA THR A 89 10.31 -20.67 -6.65
C THR A 89 10.70 -20.76 -8.14
N SER A 90 10.94 -19.63 -8.81
CA SER A 90 11.36 -19.56 -10.22
C SER A 90 12.16 -18.29 -10.51
N GLY A 91 12.91 -18.25 -11.61
CA GLY A 91 13.78 -17.12 -11.96
C GLY A 91 13.06 -15.83 -12.40
N GLY A 92 11.73 -15.86 -12.58
CA GLY A 92 10.89 -14.69 -12.86
C GLY A 92 11.12 -13.97 -14.20
N ALA A 93 12.07 -14.42 -15.03
CA ALA A 93 12.33 -13.86 -16.36
C ALA A 93 11.46 -14.57 -17.41
N GLY A 94 10.65 -13.84 -18.17
CA GLY A 94 10.05 -14.35 -19.42
C GLY A 94 8.56 -14.70 -19.43
N GLY A 95 7.78 -14.40 -18.38
CA GLY A 95 6.31 -14.43 -18.45
C GLY A 95 5.60 -15.24 -17.36
N PHE A 96 5.09 -14.50 -16.38
CA PHE A 96 3.82 -14.71 -15.67
C PHE A 96 3.59 -15.88 -14.71
N THR A 97 4.55 -16.76 -14.40
CA THR A 97 4.35 -17.61 -13.20
C THR A 97 4.67 -16.79 -11.96
N ALA A 98 3.62 -16.28 -11.32
CA ALA A 98 3.68 -15.78 -9.95
C ALA A 98 4.51 -16.74 -9.07
N ASN A 99 5.55 -16.21 -8.44
CA ASN A 99 6.51 -17.00 -7.64
C ASN A 99 6.73 -16.41 -6.24
N THR A 100 6.07 -15.28 -5.95
CA THR A 100 6.27 -14.52 -4.73
C THR A 100 4.92 -14.04 -4.20
N ASN A 101 4.56 -14.49 -3.00
CA ASN A 101 3.49 -13.90 -2.21
C ASN A 101 4.09 -12.85 -1.28
N ILE A 102 3.56 -11.63 -1.32
CA ILE A 102 3.99 -10.53 -0.47
C ILE A 102 2.81 -10.14 0.41
N ARG A 103 3.03 -10.03 1.72
CA ARG A 103 2.03 -9.54 2.66
C ARG A 103 2.68 -8.74 3.78
N ALA A 104 1.93 -7.86 4.42
CA ALA A 104 2.30 -7.27 5.71
C ALA A 104 1.30 -7.72 6.77
N LYS A 105 1.78 -7.86 7.99
CA LYS A 105 0.96 -8.15 9.17
C LYS A 105 1.21 -7.09 10.23
N ALA A 106 0.19 -6.76 11.01
CA ALA A 106 0.40 -5.94 12.18
C ALA A 106 1.15 -6.77 13.24
N THR A 107 2.19 -6.22 13.85
CA THR A 107 2.79 -6.82 15.06
C THR A 107 1.79 -6.90 16.21
N SER A 108 0.83 -5.97 16.24
CA SER A 108 -0.33 -5.97 17.11
C SER A 108 -1.49 -5.21 16.46
N GLY A 109 -2.73 -5.62 16.73
CA GLY A 109 -3.92 -5.01 16.13
C GLY A 109 -4.22 -5.47 14.70
N THR A 110 -5.07 -4.72 14.00
CA THR A 110 -5.56 -5.04 12.64
C THR A 110 -5.20 -3.91 11.67
N ILE A 111 -4.65 -4.21 10.49
CA ILE A 111 -4.14 -3.19 9.54
C ILE A 111 -5.03 -2.95 8.32
N GLY A 112 -6.13 -3.70 8.18
CA GLY A 112 -7.15 -3.51 7.14
C GLY A 112 -6.72 -4.04 5.77
N GLY A 113 -7.65 -4.60 5.00
CA GLY A 113 -7.40 -5.07 3.63
C GLY A 113 -8.31 -6.23 3.20
N VAL A 114 -8.73 -7.06 4.16
CA VAL A 114 -9.78 -8.08 4.01
C VAL A 114 -10.60 -8.14 5.30
N LEU A 115 -11.92 -8.25 5.20
CA LEU A 115 -12.79 -8.39 6.36
C LEU A 115 -12.38 -9.63 7.17
N GLY A 116 -12.02 -9.45 8.45
CA GLY A 116 -11.60 -10.54 9.33
C GLY A 116 -10.13 -10.98 9.17
N SER A 117 -9.34 -10.33 8.31
CA SER A 117 -7.90 -10.58 8.20
C SER A 117 -7.06 -9.54 8.95
N ASN A 118 -5.97 -10.02 9.56
CA ASN A 118 -4.92 -9.18 10.14
C ASN A 118 -3.83 -8.81 9.12
N ASP A 119 -3.94 -9.31 7.87
CA ASP A 119 -2.92 -9.19 6.84
C ASP A 119 -3.35 -8.21 5.74
N VAL A 120 -2.39 -7.43 5.24
CA VAL A 120 -2.50 -6.72 3.95
C VAL A 120 -1.77 -7.55 2.92
N ILE A 121 -2.45 -7.95 1.85
CA ILE A 121 -1.86 -8.77 0.80
C ILE A 121 -1.53 -7.90 -0.41
N TYR A 122 -0.31 -8.04 -0.91
CA TYR A 122 0.10 -7.45 -2.16
C TYR A 122 -0.52 -8.21 -3.33
N ARG A 123 -1.17 -7.50 -4.25
CA ARG A 123 -1.73 -8.08 -5.48
C ARG A 123 -1.21 -7.28 -6.67
N ALA A 124 -0.50 -7.97 -7.59
CA ALA A 124 0.03 -7.39 -8.82
C ALA A 124 -1.07 -7.35 -9.89
N GLY A 125 -1.67 -6.20 -10.13
CA GLY A 125 -2.54 -6.00 -11.31
C GLY A 125 -3.86 -5.31 -11.00
N ASN A 126 -4.47 -4.76 -12.06
CA ASN A 126 -5.67 -3.91 -11.98
C ASN A 126 -6.94 -4.68 -11.52
N ASN A 127 -6.89 -6.02 -11.50
CA ASN A 127 -7.98 -6.89 -11.07
C ASN A 127 -7.71 -7.60 -9.73
N ASN A 128 -6.55 -7.36 -9.09
CA ASN A 128 -6.11 -7.99 -7.83
C ASN A 128 -5.99 -9.51 -7.82
N THR A 129 -5.94 -10.18 -8.97
CA THR A 129 -5.92 -11.65 -8.98
C THR A 129 -4.53 -12.25 -8.97
N ASN A 130 -3.49 -11.48 -9.30
CA ASN A 130 -2.18 -12.08 -9.57
C ASN A 130 -1.18 -11.81 -8.44
N ASN A 131 -0.45 -12.85 -8.05
CA ASN A 131 0.72 -12.76 -7.19
C ASN A 131 1.91 -12.15 -7.95
N PHE A 132 2.91 -11.65 -7.22
CA PHE A 132 4.09 -11.02 -7.80
C PHE A 132 5.06 -12.06 -8.38
N ALA A 133 5.74 -11.70 -9.48
CA ALA A 133 6.82 -12.50 -10.06
C ALA A 133 8.15 -11.76 -9.84
N ALA A 134 8.87 -12.13 -8.79
CA ALA A 134 10.19 -11.59 -8.49
C ALA A 134 11.23 -12.16 -9.46
N VAL A 135 12.17 -11.31 -9.89
CA VAL A 135 13.27 -11.67 -10.78
C VAL A 135 14.46 -12.14 -9.94
N ASN A 136 15.10 -13.22 -10.36
CA ASN A 136 16.30 -13.73 -9.69
C ASN A 136 17.40 -12.65 -9.59
N GLY A 137 17.98 -12.50 -8.41
CA GLY A 137 19.02 -11.53 -8.07
C GLY A 137 18.54 -10.08 -7.98
N ALA A 138 17.26 -9.78 -8.26
CA ALA A 138 16.76 -8.42 -8.20
C ALA A 138 16.58 -7.92 -6.76
N ARG A 139 16.54 -6.60 -6.63
CA ARG A 139 16.27 -5.87 -5.39
C ARG A 139 14.94 -5.14 -5.52
N TYR A 140 14.16 -5.13 -4.46
CA TYR A 140 12.86 -4.49 -4.41
C TYR A 140 12.67 -3.69 -3.13
N SER A 141 12.12 -2.49 -3.27
CA SER A 141 11.64 -1.68 -2.15
C SER A 141 10.13 -1.72 -2.13
N LEU A 142 9.57 -2.18 -1.01
CA LEU A 142 8.14 -2.26 -0.76
C LEU A 142 7.77 -1.19 0.26
N PHE A 143 6.92 -0.25 -0.15
CA PHE A 143 6.40 0.79 0.70
C PHE A 143 4.95 0.45 1.07
N ALA A 144 4.67 0.27 2.35
CA ALA A 144 3.32 0.31 2.89
C ALA A 144 2.87 1.77 2.95
N LEU A 145 1.87 2.11 2.16
CA LEU A 145 1.32 3.45 1.95
C LEU A 145 -0.13 3.51 2.44
N ASP A 146 -0.64 4.73 2.59
CA ASP A 146 -2.03 5.02 2.96
C ASP A 146 -2.40 4.45 4.34
N SER A 147 -3.46 4.96 4.94
CA SER A 147 -3.81 4.55 6.30
C SER A 147 -5.29 4.64 6.61
N ILE A 148 -5.62 4.08 7.78
CA ILE A 148 -6.89 3.95 8.52
C ILE A 148 -7.88 5.14 8.39
N SER A 149 -7.48 6.32 7.93
CA SER A 149 -8.40 7.39 7.54
C SER A 149 -9.22 7.07 6.28
N ARG A 150 -8.86 6.02 5.53
CA ARG A 150 -9.81 5.30 4.69
C ARG A 150 -10.40 4.15 5.49
N PRO A 151 -11.75 4.05 5.57
CA PRO A 151 -12.39 2.96 6.28
C PRO A 151 -11.84 1.61 5.87
N ARG A 152 -11.57 0.75 6.85
CA ARG A 152 -11.38 -0.68 6.63
C ARG A 152 -12.67 -1.26 6.04
N PRO A 153 -12.60 -2.39 5.34
CA PRO A 153 -13.78 -3.19 5.03
C PRO A 153 -14.43 -3.56 6.35
N ALA A 154 -15.62 -3.02 6.58
CA ALA A 154 -16.48 -3.45 7.66
C ALA A 154 -17.78 -3.89 7.04
N ARG A 155 -18.25 -5.05 7.45
CA ARG A 155 -19.58 -5.52 7.09
C ARG A 155 -20.51 -5.15 8.23
N THR A 156 -21.39 -4.20 7.96
CA THR A 156 -22.57 -4.03 8.80
C THR A 156 -23.65 -5.00 8.34
N LEU A 157 -24.44 -5.51 9.28
CA LEU A 157 -25.58 -6.36 8.98
C LEU A 157 -26.87 -5.53 9.12
N ASN A 158 -27.82 -5.76 8.22
CA ASN A 158 -29.16 -5.21 8.39
C ASN A 158 -29.94 -6.03 9.43
N ALA A 159 -31.18 -5.60 9.74
CA ALA A 159 -32.05 -6.30 10.70
C ALA A 159 -32.39 -7.76 10.31
N GLN A 160 -32.08 -8.17 9.08
CA GLN A 160 -32.29 -9.51 8.53
C GLN A 160 -30.98 -10.31 8.42
N ASN A 161 -29.88 -9.83 9.00
CA ASN A 161 -28.54 -10.44 8.95
C ASN A 161 -27.90 -10.54 7.55
N PHE A 162 -28.37 -9.76 6.57
CA PHE A 162 -27.70 -9.62 5.28
C PHE A 162 -26.66 -8.50 5.31
N GLY A 163 -25.67 -8.59 4.42
CA GLY A 163 -24.66 -7.53 4.29
C GLY A 163 -25.32 -6.22 3.87
N ASP A 164 -25.06 -5.17 4.62
CA ASP A 164 -25.63 -3.84 4.40
C ASP A 164 -24.58 -2.88 3.84
N THR A 165 -25.06 -1.79 3.25
CA THR A 165 -24.21 -0.68 2.82
C THR A 165 -23.57 -0.05 4.04
N THR A 166 -22.24 -0.10 4.10
CA THR A 166 -21.47 0.42 5.22
C THR A 166 -20.96 1.82 4.90
N PHE A 167 -20.97 2.67 5.91
CA PHE A 167 -20.42 4.02 5.88
C PHE A 167 -19.40 4.17 7.00
N PHE A 168 -18.35 4.94 6.73
CA PHE A 168 -17.39 5.34 7.73
C PHE A 168 -17.71 6.72 8.25
N ASN A 169 -17.54 6.91 9.55
CA ASN A 169 -17.58 8.22 10.16
C ASN A 169 -16.16 8.66 10.56
N PRO A 170 -15.49 9.52 9.76
CA PRO A 170 -14.12 9.98 10.03
C PRO A 170 -13.97 10.71 11.36
N SER A 171 -15.05 11.30 11.89
CA SER A 171 -15.01 12.03 13.16
C SER A 171 -14.97 11.11 14.38
N SER A 172 -15.48 9.88 14.25
CA SER A 172 -15.56 8.91 15.35
C SER A 172 -14.67 7.67 15.15
N GLY A 173 -14.15 7.46 13.94
CA GLY A 173 -13.46 6.23 13.55
C GLY A 173 -14.37 5.00 13.44
N GLY A 174 -15.68 5.14 13.65
CA GLY A 174 -16.66 4.05 13.64
C GLY A 174 -17.27 3.77 12.27
N TYR A 175 -17.78 2.54 12.12
CA TYR A 175 -18.56 2.08 10.96
C TYR A 175 -20.03 2.08 11.30
N ILE A 176 -20.85 2.53 10.37
CA ILE A 176 -22.30 2.58 10.53
C ILE A 176 -23.01 2.02 9.31
N SER A 177 -24.17 1.40 9.53
CA SER A 177 -25.02 0.87 8.48
C SER A 177 -25.84 1.97 7.78
N VAL A 178 -26.56 1.63 6.71
CA VAL A 178 -27.49 2.56 6.05
C VAL A 178 -28.61 2.99 7.00
N VAL A 179 -29.04 2.09 7.90
CA VAL A 179 -30.07 2.35 8.90
C VAL A 179 -29.57 3.36 9.93
N GLN A 180 -28.35 3.18 10.44
CA GLN A 180 -27.73 4.10 11.38
C GLN A 180 -27.44 5.46 10.73
N LYS A 181 -27.06 5.48 9.45
CA LYS A 181 -26.89 6.73 8.68
C LYS A 181 -28.18 7.54 8.61
N ALA A 182 -29.34 6.89 8.47
CA ALA A 182 -30.63 7.59 8.38
C ALA A 182 -30.98 8.37 9.66
N ALA A 183 -30.47 7.92 10.82
CA ALA A 183 -30.65 8.59 12.10
C ALA A 183 -29.74 9.84 12.30
N LEU A 184 -28.81 10.11 11.37
CA LEU A 184 -27.89 11.25 11.47
C LEU A 184 -28.44 12.51 10.79
N SER A 185 -28.08 13.68 11.32
CA SER A 185 -28.40 14.96 10.69
C SER A 185 -27.79 15.08 9.28
N PRO A 186 -28.35 15.91 8.38
CA PRO A 186 -27.78 16.12 7.05
C PRO A 186 -26.28 16.51 7.06
N ALA A 187 -25.89 17.38 8.00
CA ALA A 187 -24.51 17.82 8.16
C ALA A 187 -23.56 16.68 8.60
N GLN A 188 -24.04 15.75 9.44
CA GLN A 188 -23.26 14.56 9.81
C GLN A 188 -23.18 13.56 8.65
N ARG A 189 -24.29 13.36 7.92
CA ARG A 189 -24.32 12.46 6.75
C ARG A 189 -23.36 12.89 5.65
N ALA A 190 -23.21 14.19 5.41
CA ALA A 190 -22.28 14.75 4.43
C ALA A 190 -20.79 14.46 4.74
N LYS A 191 -20.47 14.14 5.99
CA LYS A 191 -19.10 13.81 6.42
C LYS A 191 -18.77 12.32 6.34
N LEU A 192 -19.75 11.48 6.04
CA LEU A 192 -19.55 10.03 5.95
C LEU A 192 -18.90 9.64 4.64
N VAL A 193 -18.01 8.65 4.69
CA VAL A 193 -17.42 8.04 3.49
C VAL A 193 -18.19 6.77 3.15
N PRO A 194 -18.83 6.66 1.98
CA PRO A 194 -19.47 5.42 1.56
C PRO A 194 -18.42 4.34 1.27
N ILE A 195 -18.61 3.16 1.85
CA ILE A 195 -17.80 1.97 1.59
C ILE A 195 -18.52 1.06 0.59
N GLY A 196 -19.86 1.05 0.63
CA GLY A 196 -20.68 0.18 -0.21
C GLY A 196 -21.11 -1.09 0.52
N ILE A 197 -21.67 -2.05 -0.23
CA ILE A 197 -21.94 -3.40 0.27
C ILE A 197 -20.65 -4.20 0.09
N VAL A 198 -20.11 -4.77 1.18
CA VAL A 198 -18.95 -5.67 1.11
C VAL A 198 -19.47 -7.11 1.09
N PRO A 199 -19.40 -7.84 -0.05
CA PRO A 199 -19.77 -9.25 -0.10
C PRO A 199 -18.94 -10.10 0.86
N LEU A 200 -19.50 -11.22 1.32
CA LEU A 200 -18.73 -12.20 2.09
C LEU A 200 -17.61 -12.76 1.21
N GLY A 201 -16.36 -12.70 1.70
CA GLY A 201 -15.18 -13.12 0.93
C GLY A 201 -14.62 -12.08 -0.05
N ALA A 202 -15.23 -10.89 -0.17
CA ALA A 202 -14.68 -9.81 -0.99
C ALA A 202 -13.63 -9.00 -0.22
N SER A 203 -12.48 -8.78 -0.85
CA SER A 203 -11.47 -7.82 -0.41
C SER A 203 -11.88 -6.41 -0.88
N ASP A 204 -12.44 -5.60 0.01
CA ASP A 204 -12.42 -4.15 -0.18
C ASP A 204 -11.03 -3.64 0.27
N PRO A 205 -10.30 -2.85 -0.52
CA PRO A 205 -8.93 -2.41 -0.25
C PRO A 205 -8.86 -1.22 0.72
N GLY A 206 -9.86 -1.07 1.58
CA GLY A 206 -9.78 -0.16 2.70
C GLY A 206 -8.58 -0.49 3.60
N GLY A 207 -7.73 0.48 3.89
CA GLY A 207 -6.53 0.30 4.72
C GLY A 207 -5.21 0.50 3.96
N VAL A 208 -4.16 -0.18 4.41
CA VAL A 208 -2.80 -0.06 3.88
C VAL A 208 -2.72 -0.59 2.45
N ARG A 209 -1.95 0.09 1.62
CA ARG A 209 -1.65 -0.29 0.23
C ARG A 209 -0.17 -0.49 0.05
N PHE A 210 0.22 -1.22 -0.99
CA PHE A 210 1.63 -1.36 -1.32
C PHE A 210 2.01 -0.64 -2.60
N TYR A 211 3.17 -0.03 -2.54
CA TYR A 211 3.93 0.41 -3.70
C TYR A 211 5.24 -0.37 -3.74
N LEU A 212 5.48 -1.09 -4.83
CA LEU A 212 6.65 -1.94 -5.03
C LEU A 212 7.48 -1.39 -6.19
N VAL A 213 8.76 -1.16 -5.95
CA VAL A 213 9.72 -0.69 -6.95
C VAL A 213 10.84 -1.71 -7.08
N ARG A 214 11.23 -2.03 -8.31
CA ARG A 214 12.49 -2.73 -8.56
C ARG A 214 13.63 -1.72 -8.46
N ASP A 215 14.58 -1.98 -7.58
CA ASP A 215 15.68 -1.08 -7.32
C ASP A 215 16.82 -1.29 -8.32
N ILE A 216 17.22 -0.19 -8.97
CA ILE A 216 18.40 -0.11 -9.82
C ILE A 216 19.32 0.92 -9.18
N TYR A 217 20.40 0.44 -8.56
CA TYR A 217 21.37 1.31 -7.91
C TYR A 217 22.18 2.08 -8.95
N PRO A 218 22.60 3.30 -8.63
CA PRO A 218 23.57 3.99 -9.46
C PRO A 218 24.94 3.32 -9.30
N THR A 219 25.76 3.40 -10.33
CA THR A 219 27.17 3.00 -10.25
C THR A 219 27.97 4.18 -9.72
N PHE A 220 28.63 4.01 -8.57
CA PHE A 220 29.58 4.98 -8.05
C PHE A 220 30.92 4.86 -8.77
N ALA A 221 31.57 5.98 -9.04
CA ALA A 221 32.95 5.96 -9.54
C ALA A 221 33.89 5.38 -8.47
N ALA A 222 34.94 4.68 -8.90
CA ALA A 222 35.96 4.20 -7.97
C ALA A 222 36.61 5.38 -7.23
N GLY A 223 36.66 5.30 -5.89
CA GLY A 223 37.16 6.39 -5.05
C GLY A 223 36.20 7.57 -4.91
N ASN A 224 34.88 7.35 -5.09
CA ASN A 224 33.87 8.35 -4.80
C ASN A 224 34.03 8.88 -3.35
N THR A 225 34.06 10.20 -3.21
CA THR A 225 34.24 10.91 -1.93
C THR A 225 33.14 11.94 -1.69
N THR A 226 32.22 12.13 -2.65
CA THR A 226 31.31 13.28 -2.66
C THR A 226 29.84 12.92 -2.88
N GLN A 227 29.56 11.73 -3.43
CA GLN A 227 28.23 11.41 -3.95
C GLN A 227 27.52 10.33 -3.13
N SER A 228 26.19 10.48 -3.06
CA SER A 228 25.26 9.44 -2.61
C SER A 228 24.16 9.25 -3.67
N GLY A 229 23.61 8.05 -3.76
CA GLY A 229 22.44 7.78 -4.61
C GLY A 229 21.16 8.20 -3.89
N ILE A 230 20.31 9.01 -4.51
CA ILE A 230 19.05 9.45 -3.91
C ILE A 230 17.90 9.27 -4.89
N ARG A 231 16.78 8.74 -4.40
CA ARG A 231 15.49 8.84 -5.09
C ARG A 231 14.45 9.51 -4.20
N LEU A 232 13.41 10.02 -4.83
CA LEU A 232 12.23 10.58 -4.18
C LEU A 232 11.00 9.71 -4.42
N VAL A 233 10.24 9.45 -3.36
CA VAL A 233 8.91 8.82 -3.43
C VAL A 233 7.91 9.75 -2.76
N GLN A 234 6.90 10.18 -3.51
CA GLN A 234 5.78 10.94 -2.94
C GLN A 234 4.61 10.02 -2.63
N ALA A 235 4.53 9.61 -1.36
CA ALA A 235 3.55 8.69 -0.79
C ALA A 235 2.36 9.38 -0.09
N SER A 236 2.33 10.71 0.01
CA SER A 236 1.21 11.41 0.61
C SER A 236 0.07 11.61 -0.39
N PRO A 237 -1.17 11.17 -0.08
CA PRO A 237 -2.35 11.29 -0.93
C PRO A 237 -2.95 12.72 -0.92
N ARG A 238 -2.12 13.76 -0.75
CA ARG A 238 -2.60 15.14 -0.61
C ARG A 238 -3.41 15.51 -1.86
N ASN A 239 -4.61 16.04 -1.64
CA ASN A 239 -5.49 16.56 -2.69
C ASN A 239 -4.94 17.90 -3.20
N THR A 240 -3.85 17.84 -3.95
CA THR A 240 -3.40 18.99 -4.72
C THR A 240 -3.35 18.54 -6.17
N THR A 241 -4.18 19.16 -7.00
CA THR A 241 -4.03 19.21 -8.46
C THR A 241 -2.62 19.64 -8.87
N ASP A 242 -1.89 20.29 -7.95
CA ASP A 242 -0.50 20.68 -8.06
C ASP A 242 0.40 19.69 -7.29
N GLY A 243 1.39 19.09 -7.93
CA GLY A 243 2.39 18.23 -7.29
C GLY A 243 3.27 18.99 -6.29
N LEU A 244 4.19 18.27 -5.63
CA LEU A 244 5.08 18.87 -4.63
C LEU A 244 6.46 19.18 -5.20
N TRP A 245 7.10 20.22 -4.70
CA TRP A 245 8.51 20.49 -4.93
C TRP A 245 9.31 20.03 -3.71
N VAL A 246 10.37 19.27 -3.94
CA VAL A 246 11.18 18.68 -2.87
C VAL A 246 12.64 18.97 -3.13
N ARG A 247 13.34 19.47 -2.11
CA ARG A 247 14.78 19.70 -2.14
C ARG A 247 15.44 19.26 -0.85
N LEU A 248 16.75 19.06 -0.91
CA LEU A 248 17.62 18.99 0.24
C LEU A 248 18.26 20.36 0.44
N ASN A 249 18.01 20.97 1.59
CA ASN A 249 18.61 22.23 1.98
C ASN A 249 19.76 21.95 2.96
N PRO A 250 21.02 22.32 2.64
CA PRO A 250 22.16 22.07 3.52
C PRO A 250 22.02 22.85 4.84
N VAL A 251 22.44 22.25 5.95
CA VAL A 251 22.35 22.89 7.29
C VAL A 251 23.43 23.94 7.50
N SER A 252 24.63 23.74 6.95
CA SER A 252 25.77 24.65 7.15
C SER A 252 26.41 25.05 5.83
N THR A 253 27.09 24.12 5.17
CA THR A 253 27.87 24.33 3.96
C THR A 253 27.43 23.38 2.88
N GLY A 254 27.03 23.87 1.72
CA GLY A 254 26.69 23.01 0.60
C GLY A 254 25.84 23.70 -0.44
N SER A 255 25.54 22.97 -1.52
CA SER A 255 24.56 23.39 -2.50
C SER A 255 23.20 22.77 -2.17
N ILE A 256 22.14 23.52 -2.45
CA ILE A 256 20.77 22.99 -2.48
C ILE A 256 20.69 21.91 -3.55
N ILE A 257 20.06 20.78 -3.23
CA ILE A 257 19.85 19.66 -4.15
C ILE A 257 18.36 19.56 -4.46
N SER A 258 17.96 19.83 -5.69
CA SER A 258 16.57 19.61 -6.13
C SER A 258 16.32 18.12 -6.33
N LEU A 259 15.35 17.55 -5.61
CA LEU A 259 14.99 16.13 -5.73
C LEU A 259 13.79 15.89 -6.64
N GLY A 260 12.92 16.89 -6.80
CA GLY A 260 11.79 16.78 -7.70
C GLY A 260 10.99 18.07 -7.82
N ALA A 261 10.42 18.27 -9.01
CA ALA A 261 9.55 19.38 -9.34
C ALA A 261 8.17 18.85 -9.72
N ASN A 262 7.12 19.43 -9.13
CA ASN A 262 5.73 19.04 -9.38
C ASN A 262 5.50 17.52 -9.25
N VAL A 263 6.03 16.92 -8.18
CA VAL A 263 6.04 15.47 -7.97
C VAL A 263 4.65 15.01 -7.56
N PRO A 264 3.98 14.15 -8.37
CA PRO A 264 2.62 13.71 -8.09
C PRO A 264 2.59 12.64 -7.00
N TYR A 265 1.41 12.42 -6.43
CA TYR A 265 1.16 11.26 -5.59
C TYR A 265 1.39 9.95 -6.36
N ILE A 266 2.17 9.04 -5.80
CA ILE A 266 2.60 7.83 -6.51
C ILE A 266 1.45 6.87 -6.84
N LEU A 267 0.30 6.96 -6.16
CA LEU A 267 -0.91 6.21 -6.52
C LEU A 267 -1.97 7.08 -7.23
N GLY A 268 -1.67 8.35 -7.54
CA GLY A 268 -2.59 9.32 -8.17
C GLY A 268 -2.66 9.26 -9.69
N PHE A 269 -2.64 8.07 -10.30
CA PHE A 269 -2.68 7.93 -11.76
C PHE A 269 -4.11 8.07 -12.32
N PRO A 270 -4.34 8.78 -13.44
CA PRO A 270 -5.68 9.07 -13.97
C PRO A 270 -6.48 7.83 -14.43
N ALA A 271 -5.83 6.69 -14.62
CA ALA A 271 -6.50 5.40 -14.89
C ALA A 271 -6.80 4.59 -13.61
N PHE A 272 -6.64 5.20 -12.43
CA PHE A 272 -6.83 4.55 -11.12
C PHE A 272 -7.93 5.28 -10.34
N SER A 273 -9.19 4.89 -10.56
CA SER A 273 -10.37 5.49 -9.93
C SER A 273 -11.48 4.45 -9.69
N PRO A 274 -11.89 4.17 -8.45
CA PRO A 274 -11.12 4.09 -7.22
C PRO A 274 -10.87 2.61 -6.82
N THR A 275 -10.24 2.41 -5.66
CA THR A 275 -10.44 1.22 -4.80
C THR A 275 -10.06 -0.16 -5.34
N VAL A 276 -8.78 -0.43 -5.64
CA VAL A 276 -8.09 -1.71 -5.30
C VAL A 276 -6.68 -1.77 -5.89
N GLY A 277 -5.70 -2.21 -5.09
CA GLY A 277 -4.50 -2.82 -5.64
C GLY A 277 -3.17 -2.20 -5.21
N SER A 278 -2.15 -3.04 -5.30
CA SER A 278 -0.76 -2.66 -5.14
C SER A 278 -0.17 -2.27 -6.49
N ARG A 279 0.78 -1.34 -6.52
CA ARG A 279 1.42 -0.91 -7.76
C ARG A 279 2.85 -1.44 -7.83
N THR A 280 3.19 -2.17 -8.91
CA THR A 280 4.59 -2.40 -9.30
C THR A 280 5.02 -1.33 -10.29
N VAL A 281 6.20 -0.75 -10.10
CA VAL A 281 6.91 -0.03 -11.16
C VAL A 281 8.18 -0.78 -11.51
N THR A 282 8.26 -1.20 -12.76
CA THR A 282 9.42 -1.92 -13.34
C THR A 282 10.28 -1.02 -14.25
N GLY A 283 9.96 0.28 -14.36
CA GLY A 283 10.61 1.25 -15.25
C GLY A 283 11.41 2.35 -14.56
N THR A 284 12.12 3.15 -15.35
CA THR A 284 13.14 4.15 -14.95
C THR A 284 12.63 5.35 -14.15
N GLY A 285 11.31 5.55 -14.04
CA GLY A 285 10.70 6.75 -13.47
C GLY A 285 10.96 6.99 -11.97
N VAL A 286 11.49 6.00 -11.23
CA VAL A 286 11.78 6.11 -9.78
C VAL A 286 13.16 5.51 -9.44
N ASN A 287 14.12 5.73 -10.34
CA ASN A 287 15.50 5.31 -10.14
C ASN A 287 16.24 6.23 -9.16
N PHE A 288 17.31 5.70 -8.56
CA PHE A 288 18.26 6.50 -7.82
C PHE A 288 19.10 7.36 -8.76
N THR A 289 19.38 8.58 -8.33
CA THR A 289 20.23 9.55 -9.03
C THR A 289 21.43 9.87 -8.15
N LEU A 290 22.62 10.03 -8.74
CA LEU A 290 23.79 10.47 -7.98
C LEU A 290 23.66 11.95 -7.64
N GLN A 291 23.82 12.26 -6.35
CA GLN A 291 23.73 13.61 -5.81
C GLN A 291 24.99 13.93 -5.02
N ASN A 292 25.53 15.13 -5.20
CA ASN A 292 26.71 15.61 -4.47
C ASN A 292 26.28 16.03 -3.06
N THR A 293 26.43 15.12 -2.10
CA THR A 293 25.99 15.30 -0.70
C THR A 293 27.14 15.56 0.26
N ASN A 294 28.38 15.43 -0.19
CA ASN A 294 29.55 15.81 0.57
C ASN A 294 30.39 16.76 -0.28
N ILE A 295 30.46 18.04 0.12
CA ILE A 295 31.26 19.06 -0.58
C ILE A 295 32.53 19.28 0.23
N ALA A 296 33.68 19.18 -0.45
CA ALA A 296 35.02 19.32 0.16
C ALA A 296 35.32 18.34 1.31
N SER A 297 34.76 17.12 1.24
CA SER A 297 35.01 16.04 2.21
C SER A 297 34.52 16.32 3.64
N VAL A 298 33.70 17.35 3.84
CA VAL A 298 33.00 17.61 5.11
C VAL A 298 31.60 16.99 5.03
N PRO A 299 31.29 15.95 5.83
CA PRO A 299 29.96 15.35 5.81
C PRO A 299 28.89 16.41 6.10
N ASN A 300 28.02 16.63 5.12
CA ASN A 300 26.98 17.64 5.25
C ASN A 300 25.68 17.00 5.74
N GLN A 301 24.98 17.75 6.58
CA GLN A 301 23.63 17.41 6.97
C GLN A 301 22.67 18.23 6.12
N TYR A 302 21.58 17.61 5.70
CA TYR A 302 20.54 18.25 4.92
C TYR A 302 19.19 18.14 5.63
N ARG A 303 18.37 19.17 5.48
CA ARG A 303 16.94 19.10 5.79
C ARG A 303 16.19 18.81 4.50
N VAL A 304 15.24 17.88 4.56
CA VAL A 304 14.28 17.68 3.47
C VAL A 304 13.26 18.80 3.57
N GLU A 305 13.20 19.65 2.55
CA GLU A 305 12.22 20.71 2.42
C GLU A 305 11.20 20.36 1.35
N VAL A 306 9.94 20.57 1.67
CA VAL A 306 8.81 20.35 0.78
C VAL A 306 8.07 21.66 0.62
N ALA A 307 7.79 22.05 -0.62
CA ALA A 307 7.10 23.30 -0.95
C ALA A 307 5.92 23.08 -1.91
N LYS A 308 5.06 24.10 -1.98
CA LYS A 308 3.95 24.19 -2.95
C LYS A 308 4.32 24.92 -4.24
N ASP A 309 5.55 25.42 -4.35
CA ASP A 309 6.01 26.22 -5.48
C ASP A 309 7.49 25.94 -5.79
N ALA A 310 7.87 26.19 -7.04
CA ALA A 310 9.23 25.96 -7.53
C ALA A 310 10.28 26.86 -6.87
N ALA A 311 9.89 28.03 -6.38
CA ALA A 311 10.79 28.98 -5.74
C ALA A 311 11.05 28.64 -4.26
N PHE A 312 10.34 27.66 -3.69
CA PHE A 312 10.38 27.31 -2.27
C PHE A 312 10.08 28.50 -1.36
N THR A 313 9.15 29.37 -1.79
CA THR A 313 8.66 30.48 -0.95
C THR A 313 7.59 30.01 0.03
N ASN A 314 6.83 28.97 -0.32
CA ASN A 314 5.80 28.35 0.52
C ASN A 314 6.25 26.96 0.98
N ILE A 315 7.23 26.92 1.89
CA ILE A 315 7.67 25.68 2.53
C ILE A 315 6.55 25.18 3.46
N ILE A 316 6.19 23.92 3.30
CA ILE A 316 5.10 23.27 4.05
C ILE A 316 5.59 22.14 4.95
N HIS A 317 6.83 21.69 4.76
CA HIS A 317 7.50 20.76 5.66
C HIS A 317 9.02 20.97 5.59
N THR A 318 9.67 20.89 6.75
CA THR A 318 11.12 20.83 6.90
C THR A 318 11.45 19.71 7.89
N SER A 319 12.29 18.76 7.50
CA SER A 319 12.69 17.66 8.39
C SER A 319 13.76 18.07 9.39
N GLU A 320 14.03 17.20 10.35
CA GLU A 320 15.30 17.22 11.09
C GLU A 320 16.49 16.99 10.14
N PRO A 321 17.70 17.46 10.50
CA PRO A 321 18.90 17.21 9.72
C PRO A 321 19.16 15.72 9.54
N VAL A 322 19.48 15.32 8.31
CA VAL A 322 19.88 13.96 7.96
C VAL A 322 21.24 14.01 7.30
N GLN A 323 22.15 13.15 7.74
CA GLN A 323 23.45 12.97 7.12
C GLN A 323 23.34 11.97 5.96
N PHE A 324 23.81 12.37 4.79
CA PHE A 324 23.94 11.49 3.63
C PHE A 324 25.40 11.08 3.48
N LEU A 325 25.66 9.79 3.68
CA LEU A 325 27.00 9.25 3.59
C LEU A 325 27.37 8.97 2.13
N VAL A 326 28.66 9.10 1.84
CA VAL A 326 29.23 8.78 0.53
C VAL A 326 29.05 7.29 0.23
N ASP A 327 28.83 6.93 -1.04
CA ASP A 327 28.61 5.55 -1.52
C ASP A 327 27.35 4.86 -0.97
N LYS A 328 26.49 5.63 -0.29
CA LYS A 328 25.21 5.14 0.21
C LYS A 328 24.05 5.58 -0.67
N VAL A 329 22.99 4.78 -0.61
CA VAL A 329 21.79 4.93 -1.42
C VAL A 329 20.60 5.17 -0.50
N TYR A 330 19.81 6.21 -0.79
CA TYR A 330 18.73 6.69 0.06
C TYR A 330 17.43 6.88 -0.71
N THR A 331 16.31 6.53 -0.09
CA THR A 331 14.98 6.99 -0.53
C THR A 331 14.49 8.08 0.41
N VAL A 332 14.20 9.25 -0.15
CA VAL A 332 13.41 10.28 0.53
C VAL A 332 11.94 9.98 0.26
N VAL A 333 11.18 9.67 1.31
CA VAL A 333 9.74 9.41 1.20
C VAL A 333 8.97 10.58 1.83
N ILE A 334 8.16 11.26 1.02
CA ILE A 334 7.19 12.23 1.53
C ILE A 334 5.92 11.47 1.91
N ARG A 335 5.54 11.52 3.18
CA ARG A 335 4.43 10.75 3.76
C ARG A 335 3.36 11.66 4.35
N GLY A 336 2.15 11.12 4.48
CA GLY A 336 1.11 11.75 5.28
C GLY A 336 1.44 11.66 6.78
N ILE A 337 0.84 12.54 7.60
CA ILE A 337 0.84 12.41 9.06
C ILE A 337 -0.61 12.18 9.51
N GLU A 338 -0.81 11.22 10.42
CA GLU A 338 -2.13 10.91 10.96
C GLU A 338 -2.75 12.14 11.65
N GLY A 339 -4.04 12.40 11.38
CA GLY A 339 -4.77 13.55 11.93
C GLY A 339 -4.30 14.92 11.41
N GLY A 340 -3.24 14.97 10.61
CA GLY A 340 -2.71 16.22 10.06
C GLY A 340 -3.59 16.78 8.94
N THR A 341 -3.86 18.09 9.00
CA THR A 341 -4.57 18.84 7.95
C THR A 341 -3.68 19.96 7.40
N GLY A 342 -3.94 20.39 6.17
CA GLY A 342 -3.23 21.52 5.55
C GLY A 342 -1.73 21.27 5.39
N ASN A 343 -0.88 22.11 5.98
CA ASN A 343 0.58 21.97 5.94
C ASN A 343 1.12 21.00 7.01
N ARG A 344 0.35 20.75 8.10
CA ARG A 344 0.72 19.79 9.16
C ARG A 344 0.44 18.34 8.76
N ALA A 345 -0.04 18.12 7.55
CA ALA A 345 -0.41 16.81 7.00
C ALA A 345 0.78 16.04 6.39
N LEU A 346 1.99 16.62 6.37
CA LEU A 346 3.15 16.04 5.67
C LEU A 346 4.33 15.81 6.61
N GLY A 347 5.00 14.67 6.41
CA GLY A 347 6.30 14.34 6.96
C GLY A 347 7.27 13.84 5.89
N ALA A 348 8.56 13.86 6.17
CA ALA A 348 9.59 13.24 5.33
C ALA A 348 10.35 12.15 6.10
N THR A 349 10.51 10.97 5.50
CA THR A 349 11.35 9.87 6.02
C THR A 349 12.50 9.68 5.06
N VAL A 350 13.71 9.45 5.57
CA VAL A 350 14.86 9.04 4.76
C VAL A 350 15.19 7.59 5.12
N VAL A 351 15.21 6.72 4.11
CA VAL A 351 15.54 5.29 4.27
C VAL A 351 16.85 5.03 3.56
N GLN A 352 17.83 4.46 4.26
CA GLN A 352 19.09 4.00 3.67
C GLN A 352 18.94 2.54 3.19
N HIS A 353 19.52 2.23 2.03
CA HIS A 353 19.36 0.94 1.35
C HIS A 353 20.58 0.01 1.49
N ASN A 354 21.78 0.56 1.63
CA ASN A 354 23.05 -0.18 1.62
C ASN A 354 24.10 0.44 2.54
#